data_AF-A0A0K3A065-F1
#
_entry.id   AF-A0A0K3A065-F1
#
_cell.length_a   1.000
_cell.length_b   1.000
_cell.length_c   1.000
_cell.angle_alpha   90.00
_cell.angle_beta   90.00
_cell.angle_gamma   90.00
#
_symmetry.space_group_name_H-M   'P 1'
#
loop_
_entity.id
_entity.type
_entity.pdbx_description
1 polymer ?
#
loop_
_entity_poly.entity_id
_entity_poly.type
_entity_poly.pdbx_seq_one_letter_code
_entity_poly.pdbx_strand_id
1 'polypeptide(L)'
;MAAVQLLQKAGKTRLQFGAPLNCGLNLLAQDGAAYRLESINGGIYCDRLLGKTLTAQRSADDLQLRIDGTPLPLLLHSLPAPASALQGNWRLLAGTSGASRPAALTLKIAATPLAPGAAVATLRYGSPRDCQIEARYAGMRDTTVVLSLSVNDAGYCGRLSDGQAELQPQQDGNVSLQIFDRLGTRADSGTLQRIP
;
A
#
# COMPACT_ATOMS: atom_id res chain seq x y z
N MET A 1 -9.18 -1.92 0.12
CA MET A 1 -8.69 -2.29 -1.23
C MET A 1 -7.18 -2.49 -1.14
N ALA A 2 -6.60 -3.42 -1.90
CA ALA A 2 -5.16 -3.71 -1.90
C ALA A 2 -4.60 -3.59 -3.31
N ALA A 3 -3.40 -3.02 -3.49
CA ALA A 3 -2.74 -2.98 -4.79
C ALA A 3 -2.39 -4.37 -5.26
N VAL A 4 -2.36 -4.49 -6.57
CA VAL A 4 -2.04 -5.73 -7.26
C VAL A 4 -0.92 -5.45 -8.26
N GLN A 5 0.16 -6.20 -8.19
CA GLN A 5 1.24 -6.14 -9.15
C GLN A 5 1.30 -7.42 -9.96
N LEU A 6 1.52 -7.27 -11.26
CA LEU A 6 1.84 -8.38 -12.15
C LEU A 6 3.36 -8.43 -12.33
N LEU A 7 4.01 -9.45 -11.79
CA LEU A 7 5.43 -9.70 -11.91
C LEU A 7 5.67 -10.75 -12.99
N GLN A 8 6.53 -10.45 -13.96
CA GLN A 8 6.95 -11.40 -14.98
C GLN A 8 8.48 -11.55 -14.89
N LYS A 9 8.95 -12.73 -14.48
CA LYS A 9 10.39 -13.01 -14.33
C LYS A 9 10.71 -14.40 -14.88
N ALA A 10 11.62 -14.47 -15.85
CA ALA A 10 12.14 -15.72 -16.42
C ALA A 10 11.04 -16.75 -16.80
N GLY A 11 9.98 -16.29 -17.49
CA GLY A 11 8.87 -17.14 -17.92
C GLY A 11 7.84 -17.49 -16.84
N LYS A 12 8.03 -17.05 -15.59
CA LYS A 12 7.04 -17.16 -14.52
C LYS A 12 6.31 -15.84 -14.34
N THR A 13 4.98 -15.89 -14.40
CA THR A 13 4.12 -14.74 -14.14
C THR A 13 3.46 -14.91 -12.77
N ARG A 14 3.45 -13.86 -11.96
CA ARG A 14 2.88 -13.86 -10.61
C ARG A 14 2.02 -12.62 -10.41
N LEU A 15 0.86 -12.81 -9.81
CA LEU A 15 0.03 -11.74 -9.26
C LEU A 15 0.41 -11.55 -7.79
N GLN A 16 0.73 -10.32 -7.37
CA GLN A 16 1.08 -10.01 -5.99
C GLN A 16 0.12 -8.96 -5.43
N PHE A 17 -0.61 -9.34 -4.39
CA PHE A 17 -1.45 -8.45 -3.62
C PHE A 17 -0.62 -7.83 -2.49
N GLY A 18 -0.60 -6.51 -2.45
CA GLY A 18 -0.08 -5.76 -1.32
C GLY A 18 -0.95 -5.95 -0.09
N ALA A 19 -0.56 -5.28 0.98
CA ALA A 19 -1.31 -5.29 2.22
C ALA A 19 -2.73 -4.68 2.05
N PRO A 20 -3.68 -5.08 2.91
CA PRO A 20 -3.52 -6.05 4.00
C PRO A 20 -3.46 -7.52 3.52
N LEU A 21 -3.73 -7.78 2.24
CA LEU A 21 -3.83 -9.15 1.72
C LEU A 21 -2.49 -9.88 1.72
N ASN A 22 -1.38 -9.17 1.43
CA ASN A 22 0.01 -9.65 1.51
C ASN A 22 0.23 -11.06 0.91
N CYS A 23 -0.51 -11.38 -0.14
CA CYS A 23 -0.53 -12.71 -0.74
C CYS A 23 -0.20 -12.64 -2.23
N GLY A 24 0.13 -13.76 -2.86
CA GLY A 24 0.47 -13.81 -4.26
C GLY A 24 0.17 -15.17 -4.89
N LEU A 25 -0.17 -15.09 -6.17
CA LEU A 25 -0.62 -16.19 -6.99
C LEU A 25 0.32 -16.37 -8.17
N ASN A 26 0.82 -17.58 -8.38
CA ASN A 26 1.39 -17.99 -9.65
C ASN A 26 0.29 -18.02 -10.71
N LEU A 27 0.65 -17.61 -11.90
CA LEU A 27 -0.21 -17.62 -13.06
C LEU A 27 0.26 -18.73 -13.99
N LEU A 28 -0.52 -19.79 -14.09
CA LEU A 28 -0.31 -20.86 -15.05
C LEU A 28 -1.07 -20.51 -16.33
N ALA A 29 -0.35 -20.21 -17.40
CA ALA A 29 -0.97 -19.91 -18.70
C ALA A 29 -1.93 -21.02 -19.13
N GLN A 30 -3.08 -20.61 -19.65
CA GLN A 30 -4.07 -21.46 -20.31
C GLN A 30 -4.20 -21.00 -21.77
N ASP A 31 -5.08 -21.62 -22.54
CA ASP A 31 -5.35 -21.18 -23.92
C ASP A 31 -5.84 -19.72 -23.95
N GLY A 32 -5.30 -18.94 -24.89
CA GLY A 32 -5.63 -17.51 -25.05
C GLY A 32 -4.99 -16.60 -23.98
N ALA A 33 -5.70 -15.54 -23.59
CA ALA A 33 -5.24 -14.55 -22.61
C ALA A 33 -5.68 -14.89 -21.16
N ALA A 34 -5.79 -16.19 -20.86
CA ALA A 34 -6.28 -16.71 -19.59
C ALA A 34 -5.17 -17.40 -18.79
N TYR A 35 -5.27 -17.32 -17.47
CA TYR A 35 -4.34 -17.93 -16.53
C TYR A 35 -5.09 -18.60 -15.39
N ARG A 36 -4.67 -19.80 -15.00
CA ARG A 36 -5.13 -20.44 -13.76
C ARG A 36 -4.32 -19.91 -12.59
N LEU A 37 -5.01 -19.63 -11.49
CA LEU A 37 -4.41 -19.10 -10.26
C LEU A 37 -3.97 -20.22 -9.32
N GLU A 38 -2.70 -20.20 -8.95
CA GLU A 38 -2.08 -21.13 -8.00
C GLU A 38 -1.42 -20.35 -6.86
N SER A 39 -1.58 -20.77 -5.61
CA SER A 39 -1.11 -20.01 -4.42
C SER A 39 0.35 -20.31 -4.16
N ILE A 40 1.11 -19.29 -3.77
CA ILE A 40 2.55 -19.42 -3.45
C ILE A 40 2.83 -19.12 -1.98
N ASN A 41 2.11 -18.15 -1.41
CA ASN A 41 2.32 -17.71 -0.02
C ASN A 41 1.03 -17.72 0.82
N GLY A 42 -0.05 -18.34 0.33
CA GLY A 42 -1.04 -19.00 1.21
C GLY A 42 -1.90 -18.11 2.11
N GLY A 43 -2.18 -16.85 1.73
CA GLY A 43 -3.10 -16.02 2.50
C GLY A 43 -4.57 -16.42 2.24
N ILE A 44 -5.44 -16.38 3.26
CA ILE A 44 -6.87 -16.75 3.17
C ILE A 44 -7.56 -16.13 1.94
N TYR A 45 -7.20 -14.89 1.60
CA TYR A 45 -7.72 -14.25 0.40
C TYR A 45 -7.27 -14.95 -0.88
N CYS A 46 -5.96 -15.15 -1.08
CA CYS A 46 -5.42 -15.83 -2.26
C CYS A 46 -5.84 -17.30 -2.33
N ASP A 47 -6.01 -17.97 -1.20
CA ASP A 47 -6.46 -19.36 -1.17
C ASP A 47 -7.89 -19.51 -1.68
N ARG A 48 -8.76 -18.53 -1.43
CA ARG A 48 -10.10 -18.47 -2.05
C ARG A 48 -10.07 -18.21 -3.56
N LEU A 49 -8.94 -17.76 -4.09
CA LEU A 49 -8.74 -17.52 -5.51
C LEU A 49 -8.12 -18.71 -6.25
N LEU A 50 -7.73 -19.77 -5.53
CA LEU A 50 -7.17 -20.98 -6.12
C LEU A 50 -8.10 -21.61 -7.14
N GLY A 51 -7.54 -22.00 -8.28
CA GLY A 51 -8.28 -22.65 -9.37
C GLY A 51 -9.17 -21.72 -10.19
N LYS A 52 -9.38 -20.47 -9.74
CA LYS A 52 -10.07 -19.44 -10.53
C LYS A 52 -9.26 -19.04 -11.76
N THR A 53 -9.95 -18.46 -12.74
CA THR A 53 -9.33 -18.00 -13.98
C THR A 53 -9.11 -16.48 -13.92
N LEU A 54 -7.86 -16.05 -14.08
CA LEU A 54 -7.52 -14.68 -14.39
C LEU A 54 -7.57 -14.49 -15.91
N THR A 55 -8.33 -13.50 -16.40
CA THR A 55 -8.23 -13.04 -17.78
C THR A 55 -7.62 -11.65 -17.83
N ALA A 56 -6.74 -11.43 -18.80
CA ALA A 56 -6.07 -10.15 -19.01
C ALA A 56 -6.55 -9.56 -20.34
N GLN A 57 -7.27 -8.44 -20.28
CA GLN A 57 -7.77 -7.74 -21.46
C GLN A 57 -7.08 -6.40 -21.57
N ARG A 58 -6.36 -6.17 -22.68
CA ARG A 58 -5.78 -4.87 -22.99
C ARG A 58 -6.88 -3.96 -23.57
N SER A 59 -7.04 -2.79 -22.99
CA SER A 59 -7.98 -1.74 -23.43
C SER A 59 -7.18 -0.46 -23.63
N ALA A 60 -6.86 -0.13 -24.88
CA ALA A 60 -5.93 0.94 -25.24
C ALA A 60 -4.59 0.80 -24.47
N ASP A 61 -4.29 1.73 -23.57
CA ASP A 61 -3.07 1.77 -22.76
C ASP A 61 -3.20 1.05 -21.41
N ASP A 62 -4.42 0.65 -21.02
CA ASP A 62 -4.69 -0.04 -19.77
C ASP A 62 -4.78 -1.55 -19.95
N LEU A 63 -4.29 -2.28 -18.95
CA LEU A 63 -4.49 -3.71 -18.83
C LEU A 63 -5.56 -3.94 -17.75
N GLN A 64 -6.71 -4.50 -18.14
CA GLN A 64 -7.77 -4.88 -17.20
C GLN A 64 -7.63 -6.36 -16.87
N LEU A 65 -7.47 -6.68 -15.58
CA LEU A 65 -7.51 -8.05 -15.11
C LEU A 65 -8.86 -8.36 -14.48
N ARG A 66 -9.38 -9.56 -14.77
CA ARG A 66 -10.61 -10.08 -14.19
C ARG A 66 -10.35 -11.46 -13.60
N ILE A 67 -10.87 -11.73 -12.42
CA ILE A 67 -10.92 -13.09 -11.86
C ILE A 67 -12.35 -13.59 -11.97
N ASP A 68 -12.55 -14.70 -12.69
CA ASP A 68 -13.87 -15.27 -13.01
C ASP A 68 -14.85 -14.19 -13.52
N GLY A 69 -14.37 -13.30 -14.40
CA GLY A 69 -15.16 -12.19 -14.95
C GLY A 69 -15.30 -10.95 -14.05
N THR A 70 -14.99 -11.06 -12.76
CA THR A 70 -15.01 -9.94 -11.81
C THR A 70 -13.78 -9.05 -12.01
N PRO A 71 -13.93 -7.76 -12.35
CA PRO A 71 -12.79 -6.86 -12.52
C PRO A 71 -12.07 -6.69 -11.18
N LEU A 72 -10.76 -6.83 -11.21
CA LEU A 72 -9.95 -6.45 -10.07
C LEU A 72 -9.87 -4.90 -10.02
N PRO A 73 -9.99 -4.27 -8.84
CA PRO A 73 -9.74 -2.85 -8.68
C PRO A 73 -8.22 -2.64 -8.75
N LEU A 74 -7.69 -2.51 -9.96
CA LEU A 74 -6.26 -2.59 -10.24
C LEU A 74 -5.58 -1.23 -10.31
N LEU A 75 -4.34 -1.23 -9.87
CA LEU A 75 -3.26 -0.43 -10.44
C LEU A 75 -2.17 -1.42 -10.85
N LEU A 76 -2.13 -1.77 -12.13
CA LEU A 76 -1.10 -2.65 -12.66
C LEU A 76 0.24 -1.92 -12.68
N HIS A 77 1.17 -2.40 -11.85
CA HIS A 77 2.55 -1.91 -11.86
C HIS A 77 3.38 -2.79 -12.80
N SER A 78 3.63 -2.33 -14.03
CA SER A 78 4.72 -2.86 -14.85
C SER A 78 6.05 -2.33 -14.31
N LEU A 79 7.03 -3.21 -14.09
CA LEU A 79 8.36 -2.81 -13.62
C LEU A 79 9.23 -2.27 -14.77
N PRO A 80 10.14 -1.31 -14.48
CA PRO A 80 10.36 -0.70 -13.18
C PRO A 80 9.37 0.44 -12.91
N ALA A 81 8.69 0.41 -11.76
CA ALA A 81 7.90 1.54 -11.31
C ALA A 81 8.83 2.67 -10.85
N PRO A 82 8.49 3.95 -11.12
CA PRO A 82 9.29 5.05 -10.60
C PRO A 82 9.26 5.08 -9.06
N ALA A 83 10.24 5.75 -8.46
CA ALA A 83 10.17 6.10 -7.06
C ALA A 83 8.98 7.05 -6.80
N SER A 84 8.48 7.06 -5.57
CA SER A 84 7.40 7.97 -5.20
C SER A 84 7.82 9.42 -5.37
N ALA A 85 6.97 10.24 -6.00
CA ALA A 85 7.13 11.70 -6.00
C ALA A 85 7.13 12.27 -4.55
N LEU A 86 6.59 11.51 -3.60
CA LEU A 86 6.59 11.86 -2.18
C LEU A 86 7.90 11.49 -1.45
N GLN A 87 8.91 10.95 -2.12
CA GLN A 87 10.19 10.62 -1.48
C GLN A 87 10.77 11.81 -0.68
N GLY A 88 11.38 11.52 0.46
CA GLY A 88 11.98 12.52 1.36
C GLY A 88 11.43 12.48 2.78
N ASN A 89 11.77 13.51 3.56
CA ASN A 89 11.36 13.67 4.94
C ASN A 89 10.19 14.65 5.03
N TRP A 90 9.19 14.30 5.84
CA TRP A 90 8.01 15.08 6.06
C TRP A 90 7.70 15.17 7.54
N ARG A 91 7.06 16.25 7.97
CA ARG A 91 6.68 16.47 9.36
C ARG A 91 5.27 17.03 9.46
N LEU A 92 4.56 16.59 10.49
CA LEU A 92 3.34 17.26 10.98
C LEU A 92 3.35 17.30 12.51
N LEU A 93 2.54 18.19 13.08
CA LEU A 93 2.21 18.15 14.49
C LEU A 93 0.94 17.33 14.64
N ALA A 94 1.09 16.11 15.16
CA ALA A 94 0.05 15.12 15.26
C ALA A 94 -0.74 15.33 16.54
N GLY A 95 -2.06 15.37 16.42
CA GLY A 95 -2.97 15.57 17.53
C GLY A 95 -4.38 15.66 17.02
N THR A 96 -5.28 14.85 17.58
CA THR A 96 -6.72 15.08 17.42
C THR A 96 -7.02 16.48 17.94
N SER A 97 -7.82 17.27 17.23
CA SER A 97 -8.33 18.56 17.72
C SER A 97 -8.78 18.41 19.18
N GLY A 98 -8.09 19.09 20.12
CA GLY A 98 -8.36 19.00 21.56
C GLY A 98 -7.41 18.12 22.38
N ALA A 99 -6.41 17.46 21.80
CA ALA A 99 -5.38 16.74 22.55
C ALA A 99 -4.45 17.74 23.27
N SER A 100 -4.34 17.64 24.60
CA SER A 100 -3.58 18.57 25.45
C SER A 100 -2.07 18.58 25.18
N ARG A 101 -1.54 17.63 24.39
CA ARG A 101 -0.12 17.52 24.03
C ARG A 101 0.06 16.96 22.61
N PRO A 102 0.22 17.80 21.57
CA PRO A 102 0.54 17.32 20.22
C PRO A 102 1.92 16.64 20.21
N ALA A 103 2.06 15.58 19.43
CA ALA A 103 3.33 14.88 19.20
C ALA A 103 3.83 15.20 17.80
N ALA A 104 5.13 15.49 17.63
CA ALA A 104 5.68 15.61 16.29
C ALA A 104 5.65 14.23 15.60
N LEU A 105 5.06 14.15 14.42
CA LEU A 105 5.13 12.98 13.55
C LEU A 105 6.05 13.30 12.39
N THR A 106 7.08 12.47 12.21
CA THR A 106 7.94 12.49 11.02
C THR A 106 7.60 11.29 10.15
N LEU A 107 7.40 11.53 8.86
CA LEU A 107 7.23 10.49 7.84
C LEU A 107 8.44 10.56 6.91
N LYS A 108 9.21 9.46 6.86
CA LYS A 108 10.30 9.29 5.90
C LYS A 108 9.84 8.37 4.79
N ILE A 109 9.94 8.80 3.54
CA ILE A 109 9.62 8.00 2.35
C ILE A 109 10.92 7.77 1.56
N ALA A 110 11.24 6.50 1.33
CA ALA A 110 12.44 6.08 0.62
C ALA A 110 12.36 6.39 -0.89
N ALA A 111 13.51 6.67 -1.49
CA ALA A 111 13.67 6.84 -2.93
C ALA A 111 13.79 5.47 -3.64
N THR A 112 12.88 4.55 -3.33
CA THR A 112 12.84 3.21 -3.92
C THR A 112 11.65 3.07 -4.87
N PRO A 113 11.78 2.25 -5.93
CA PRO A 113 10.67 1.89 -6.81
C PRO A 113 9.44 1.42 -6.02
N LEU A 114 8.27 1.95 -6.35
CA LEU A 114 7.02 1.53 -5.71
C LEU A 114 6.61 0.14 -6.19
N ALA A 115 6.59 -0.81 -5.26
CA ALA A 115 6.10 -2.17 -5.51
C ALA A 115 5.19 -2.61 -4.34
N PRO A 116 4.04 -3.26 -4.59
CA PRO A 116 3.16 -3.72 -3.53
C PRO A 116 3.87 -4.58 -2.48
N GLY A 117 3.73 -4.19 -1.21
CA GLY A 117 4.39 -4.83 -0.07
C GLY A 117 5.85 -4.38 0.15
N ALA A 118 6.44 -3.55 -0.71
CA ALA A 118 7.76 -2.98 -0.44
C ALA A 118 7.69 -2.04 0.78
N ALA A 119 8.64 -2.18 1.69
CA ALA A 119 8.85 -1.20 2.76
C ALA A 119 9.35 0.10 2.14
N VAL A 120 8.50 1.12 2.13
CA VAL A 120 8.78 2.39 1.45
C VAL A 120 8.78 3.56 2.41
N ALA A 121 8.23 3.41 3.61
CA ALA A 121 8.16 4.51 4.53
C ALA A 121 8.28 4.10 6.01
N THR A 122 8.62 5.09 6.83
CA THR A 122 8.71 4.97 8.28
C THR A 122 8.01 6.16 8.91
N LEU A 123 7.05 5.88 9.80
CA LEU A 123 6.38 6.88 10.61
C LEU A 123 7.01 6.86 12.00
N ARG A 124 7.51 8.01 12.47
CA ARG A 124 8.08 8.18 13.80
C ARG A 124 7.33 9.26 14.55
N TYR A 125 6.70 8.88 15.65
CA TYR A 125 6.17 9.83 16.63
C TYR A 125 7.25 10.16 17.66
N GLY A 126 7.48 11.45 17.88
CA GLY A 126 8.26 11.93 19.02
C GLY A 126 7.46 11.91 20.32
N SER A 127 8.03 12.52 21.35
CA SER A 127 7.43 12.62 22.67
C SER A 127 6.05 13.29 22.64
N PRO A 128 5.07 12.84 23.44
CA PRO A 128 5.16 11.75 24.44
C PRO A 128 4.87 10.34 23.90
N ARG A 129 4.68 10.19 22.57
CA ARG A 129 4.29 8.90 21.98
C ARG A 129 5.48 7.98 21.75
N ASP A 130 6.65 8.56 21.41
CA ASP A 130 7.96 7.92 21.31
C ASP A 130 7.93 6.51 20.70
N CYS A 131 7.35 6.39 19.51
CA CYS A 131 7.18 5.12 18.81
C CYS A 131 7.41 5.26 17.31
N GLN A 132 7.71 4.15 16.65
CA GLN A 132 7.97 4.10 15.21
C GLN A 132 7.29 2.88 14.58
N ILE A 133 6.76 3.05 13.37
CA ILE A 133 6.11 1.98 12.61
C ILE A 133 6.54 2.04 11.14
N GLU A 134 6.92 0.90 10.58
CA GLU A 134 7.23 0.75 9.16
C GLU A 134 5.93 0.70 8.35
N ALA A 135 5.92 1.34 7.19
CA ALA A 135 4.82 1.34 6.26
C ALA A 135 5.25 0.78 4.90
N ARG A 136 4.41 -0.10 4.36
CA ARG A 136 4.62 -0.77 3.08
C ARG A 136 3.67 -0.22 2.04
N TYR A 137 4.13 -0.14 0.80
CA TYR A 137 3.30 0.36 -0.30
C TYR A 137 2.13 -0.59 -0.53
N ALA A 138 0.92 -0.09 -0.34
CA ALA A 138 -0.31 -0.83 -0.53
C ALA A 138 -1.04 -0.41 -1.80
N GLY A 139 -0.63 0.68 -2.47
CA GLY A 139 -1.18 1.09 -3.76
C GLY A 139 -1.31 2.59 -3.95
N MET A 140 -2.06 2.94 -5.00
CA MET A 140 -2.52 4.31 -5.24
C MET A 140 -4.03 4.29 -5.48
N ARG A 141 -4.72 5.39 -5.19
CA ARG A 141 -6.10 5.66 -5.60
C ARG A 141 -6.15 7.08 -6.09
N ASP A 142 -6.41 7.29 -7.38
CA ASP A 142 -6.23 8.58 -8.03
C ASP A 142 -4.81 9.10 -7.79
N THR A 143 -4.63 10.19 -7.05
CA THR A 143 -3.32 10.73 -6.65
C THR A 143 -2.88 10.28 -5.26
N THR A 144 -3.71 9.55 -4.52
CA THR A 144 -3.49 9.18 -3.12
C THR A 144 -2.65 7.92 -3.03
N VAL A 145 -1.47 8.01 -2.43
CA VAL A 145 -0.65 6.85 -2.10
C VAL A 145 -1.22 6.19 -0.84
N VAL A 146 -1.54 4.91 -0.95
CA VAL A 146 -2.03 4.08 0.16
C VAL A 146 -0.87 3.23 0.68
N LEU A 147 -0.65 3.28 1.98
CA LEU A 147 0.35 2.50 2.68
C LEU A 147 -0.34 1.62 3.73
N SER A 148 0.18 0.43 3.95
CA SER A 148 -0.18 -0.40 5.09
C SER A 148 0.83 -0.24 6.21
N LEU A 149 0.34 -0.14 7.44
CA LEU A 149 1.18 -0.06 8.62
C LEU A 149 1.51 -1.47 9.12
N SER A 150 2.78 -1.71 9.43
CA SER A 150 3.24 -3.01 9.92
C SER A 150 2.62 -3.37 11.27
N VAL A 151 2.67 -4.65 11.64
CA VAL A 151 2.35 -5.05 13.00
C VAL A 151 3.36 -4.43 13.96
N ASN A 152 2.85 -3.84 15.04
CA ASN A 152 3.63 -3.22 16.10
C ASN A 152 2.83 -3.32 17.40
N ASP A 153 3.47 -3.57 18.52
CA ASP A 153 2.83 -3.69 19.84
C ASP A 153 3.32 -2.63 20.85
N ALA A 154 4.19 -1.71 20.40
CA ALA A 154 4.80 -0.70 21.24
C ALA A 154 3.98 0.60 21.32
N GLY A 155 3.57 0.96 22.54
CA GLY A 155 3.02 2.27 22.88
C GLY A 155 1.82 2.68 22.01
N TYR A 156 1.80 3.96 21.60
CA TYR A 156 0.73 4.47 20.73
C TYR A 156 0.68 3.76 19.37
N CYS A 157 1.84 3.35 18.82
CA CYS A 157 1.93 2.67 17.53
C CYS A 157 1.24 1.30 17.54
N GLY A 158 1.07 0.68 18.71
CA GLY A 158 0.26 -0.53 18.87
C GLY A 158 -1.20 -0.38 18.40
N ARG A 159 -1.76 0.84 18.51
CA ARG A 159 -3.10 1.15 18.01
C ARG A 159 -3.17 1.25 16.48
N LEU A 160 -2.05 1.58 15.85
CA LEU A 160 -1.95 1.75 14.41
C LEU A 160 -1.54 0.45 13.69
N SER A 161 -1.22 -0.58 14.46
CA SER A 161 -0.80 -1.89 13.99
C SER A 161 -1.81 -2.47 13.00
N ASP A 162 -1.31 -2.95 11.86
CA ASP A 162 -2.13 -3.51 10.77
C ASP A 162 -3.18 -2.53 10.22
N GLY A 163 -2.94 -1.23 10.45
CA GLY A 163 -3.74 -0.15 9.92
C GLY A 163 -3.29 0.32 8.53
N GLN A 164 -3.77 1.50 8.14
CA GLN A 164 -3.45 2.11 6.85
C GLN A 164 -3.09 3.59 7.01
N ALA A 165 -2.25 4.08 6.12
CA ALA A 165 -1.97 5.49 5.95
C ALA A 165 -2.23 5.91 4.50
N GLU A 166 -2.99 6.97 4.32
CA GLU A 166 -3.30 7.56 3.02
C GLU A 166 -2.58 8.90 2.90
N LEU A 167 -1.87 9.09 1.79
CA LEU A 167 -1.05 10.25 1.49
C LEU A 167 -1.54 10.89 0.20
N GLN A 168 -2.18 12.05 0.30
CA GLN A 168 -2.66 12.78 -0.87
C GLN A 168 -1.81 14.03 -1.10
N PRO A 169 -1.07 14.10 -2.23
CA PRO A 169 -0.36 15.32 -2.63
C PRO A 169 -1.34 16.49 -2.78
N GLN A 170 -0.92 17.67 -2.35
CA GLN A 170 -1.67 18.92 -2.49
C GLN A 170 -0.97 19.85 -3.48
N GLN A 171 -1.71 20.81 -4.03
CA GLN A 171 -1.20 21.75 -5.05
C GLN A 171 -0.13 22.71 -4.49
N ASP A 172 -0.12 22.92 -3.18
CA ASP A 172 0.83 23.77 -2.46
C ASP A 172 2.17 23.06 -2.14
N GLY A 173 2.33 21.81 -2.59
CA GLY A 173 3.52 21.00 -2.33
C GLY A 173 3.50 20.26 -0.98
N ASN A 174 2.45 20.43 -0.18
CA ASN A 174 2.23 19.65 1.03
C ASN A 174 1.56 18.30 0.72
N VAL A 175 1.41 17.47 1.76
CA VAL A 175 0.73 16.18 1.65
C VAL A 175 -0.32 16.07 2.75
N SER A 176 -1.56 15.80 2.40
CA SER A 176 -2.58 15.40 3.38
C SER A 176 -2.30 13.97 3.84
N LEU A 177 -2.17 13.76 5.13
CA LEU A 177 -2.07 12.45 5.77
C LEU A 177 -3.39 12.10 6.47
N GLN A 178 -3.86 10.89 6.24
CA GLN A 178 -4.87 10.24 7.08
C GLN A 178 -4.34 8.88 7.54
N ILE A 179 -4.50 8.56 8.82
CA ILE A 179 -4.13 7.26 9.39
C ILE A 179 -5.37 6.59 9.94
N PHE A 180 -5.56 5.33 9.58
CA PHE A 180 -6.63 4.46 10.04
C PHE A 180 -6.05 3.28 10.80
N ASP A 181 -6.69 2.87 11.89
CA ASP A 181 -6.34 1.62 12.56
C ASP A 181 -6.87 0.39 11.79
N ARG A 182 -6.59 -0.81 12.29
CA ARG A 182 -7.05 -2.08 11.70
C ARG A 182 -8.58 -2.21 11.57
N LEU A 183 -9.34 -1.43 12.34
CA LEU A 183 -10.80 -1.42 12.28
C LEU A 183 -11.32 -0.39 11.27
N GLY A 184 -10.43 0.37 10.62
CA GLY A 184 -10.79 1.45 9.72
C GLY A 184 -11.18 2.75 10.44
N THR A 185 -10.96 2.84 11.75
CA THR A 185 -11.22 4.07 12.50
C THR A 185 -10.07 5.04 12.30
N ARG A 186 -10.38 6.30 11.96
CA ARG A 186 -9.34 7.34 11.79
C ARG A 186 -8.65 7.61 13.13
N ALA A 187 -7.37 7.28 13.19
CA ALA A 187 -6.53 7.42 14.38
C ALA A 187 -5.76 8.75 14.43
N ASP A 188 -5.35 9.27 13.27
CA ASP A 188 -4.66 10.55 13.15
C ASP A 188 -4.87 11.15 11.75
N SER A 189 -4.65 12.46 11.62
CA SER A 189 -4.71 13.16 10.33
C SER A 189 -4.04 14.52 10.42
N GLY A 190 -3.49 15.01 9.31
CA GLY A 190 -2.97 16.37 9.24
C GLY A 190 -2.25 16.66 7.93
N THR A 191 -1.73 17.87 7.82
CA THR A 191 -0.94 18.28 6.65
C THR A 191 0.55 18.11 6.96
N LEU A 192 1.20 17.26 6.16
CA LEU A 192 2.64 17.04 6.17
C LEU A 192 3.34 18.14 5.37
N GLN A 193 4.34 18.73 6.01
CA GLN A 193 5.27 19.68 5.41
C GLN A 193 6.61 19.00 5.15
N ARG A 194 7.20 19.25 3.99
CA ARG A 194 8.51 18.72 3.64
C ARG A 194 9.57 19.36 4.55
N ILE A 195 10.48 18.54 5.07
CA ILE A 195 11.65 19.00 5.83
C ILE A 195 12.93 18.55 5.12
N PRO A 196 14.07 19.22 5.35
CA PRO A 196 15.37 18.81 4.82
C PRO A 196 15.74 17.35 5.13
#